data_AF-A0A2E4YQ44-F1
#
_entry.id   AF-A0A2E4YQ44-F1
#
_cell.length_a   1.000
_cell.length_b   1.000
_cell.length_c   1.000
_cell.angle_alpha   90.00
_cell.angle_beta   90.00
_cell.angle_gamma   90.00
#
_symmetry.space_group_name_H-M   'P 1'
#
loop_
_entity.id
_entity.type
_entity.pdbx_description
1 polymer ?
#
loop_
_entity_poly.entity_id
_entity_poly.type
_entity_poly.pdbx_seq_one_letter_code
_entity_poly.pdbx_strand_id
1 'polypeptide(L)' 'MKNQKSSIDSIRKWNKIMEKVWFYIAVIATATSLVIGFVDNWQGVLSYFLLSGLAWGIFLVRRGVRIKLDKSSN' A
#
# COMPACT_ATOMS: atom_id res chain seq x y z
N MET A 1 -30.90 -10.67 2.95
CA MET A 1 -29.72 -10.51 3.85
C MET A 1 -28.50 -11.37 3.48
N LYS A 2 -28.64 -12.58 2.89
CA LYS A 2 -27.49 -13.42 2.47
C LYS A 2 -26.52 -12.72 1.48
N ASN A 3 -27.04 -11.92 0.55
CA ASN A 3 -26.22 -11.23 -0.46
C ASN A 3 -25.29 -10.14 0.10
N GLN A 4 -25.66 -9.48 1.19
CA GLN A 4 -24.87 -8.38 1.76
C GLN A 4 -23.68 -8.90 2.60
N LYS A 5 -23.82 -10.09 3.19
CA LYS A 5 -22.72 -10.75 3.92
C LYS A 5 -21.63 -11.25 2.95
N SER A 6 -22.05 -11.84 1.84
CA SER A 6 -21.17 -12.27 0.74
C SER A 6 -20.34 -11.13 0.13
N SER A 7 -20.94 -9.95 -0.06
CA SER A 7 -20.23 -8.80 -0.65
C SER A 7 -19.19 -8.19 0.30
N ILE A 8 -19.44 -8.17 1.60
CA ILE A 8 -18.46 -7.68 2.58
C ILE A 8 -17.25 -8.62 2.67
N ASP A 9 -17.48 -9.93 2.62
CA ASP A 9 -16.41 -10.93 2.64
C ASP A 9 -15.52 -10.84 1.39
N SER A 10 -16.11 -10.60 0.21
CA SER A 10 -15.35 -10.40 -1.02
C SER A 10 -14.53 -9.10 -0.98
N ILE A 11 -15.10 -8.00 -0.48
CA ILE A 11 -14.39 -6.72 -0.27
C ILE A 11 -13.22 -6.91 0.69
N ARG A 12 -13.40 -7.65 1.79
CA ARG A 12 -12.33 -7.95 2.75
C ARG A 12 -11.19 -8.72 2.11
N LYS A 13 -11.51 -9.74 1.30
CA LYS A 13 -10.51 -10.53 0.57
C LYS A 13 -9.71 -9.67 -0.41
N TRP A 14 -10.40 -8.85 -1.21
CA TRP A 14 -9.75 -7.93 -2.15
C TRP A 14 -8.90 -6.87 -1.45
N ASN A 15 -9.37 -6.30 -0.34
CA ASN A 15 -8.60 -5.31 0.42
C ASN A 15 -7.29 -5.90 0.97
N LYS A 16 -7.33 -7.14 1.47
CA LYS A 16 -6.14 -7.85 1.97
C LYS A 16 -5.12 -8.14 0.86
N ILE A 17 -5.58 -8.50 -0.33
CA ILE A 17 -4.71 -8.69 -1.51
C ILE A 17 -4.07 -7.37 -1.91
N MET A 18 -4.88 -6.31 -2.01
CA MET A 18 -4.41 -4.98 -2.40
C MET A 18 -3.43 -4.38 -1.39
N GLU A 19 -3.63 -4.61 -0.09
CA GLU A 19 -2.67 -4.24 0.96
C GLU A 19 -1.30 -4.89 0.71
N LYS A 20 -1.27 -6.19 0.41
CA LYS A 20 -0.02 -6.90 0.05
C LYS A 20 0.62 -6.32 -1.21
N VAL A 21 -0.17 -6.09 -2.27
CA VAL A 21 0.35 -5.54 -3.54
C VAL A 21 0.99 -4.17 -3.33
N TRP A 22 0.30 -3.27 -2.62
CA TRP A 22 0.82 -1.94 -2.34
C TRP A 22 2.06 -1.96 -1.45
N PHE A 23 2.16 -2.91 -0.52
CA PHE A 23 3.38 -3.12 0.26
C PHE A 23 4.57 -3.49 -0.65
N TYR A 24 4.40 -4.45 -1.56
CA TYR A 24 5.46 -4.83 -2.49
C TYR A 24 5.87 -3.67 -3.39
N ILE A 25 4.90 -2.90 -3.91
CA ILE A 25 5.17 -1.71 -4.73
C ILE A 25 5.96 -0.67 -3.92
N ALA A 26 5.57 -0.41 -2.67
CA ALA A 26 6.26 0.54 -1.81
C ALA A 26 7.71 0.11 -1.55
N VAL A 27 7.94 -1.15 -1.22
CA VAL A 27 9.30 -1.70 -0.99
C VAL A 27 10.15 -1.61 -2.26
N ILE A 28 9.60 -1.99 -3.42
CA ILE A 28 10.33 -1.92 -4.69
C ILE A 28 10.62 -0.47 -5.06
N ALA A 29 9.67 0.44 -4.93
CA ALA A 29 9.86 1.86 -5.21
C ALA A 29 10.93 2.48 -4.29
N THR A 30 10.95 2.12 -3.00
CA THR A 30 12.01 2.55 -2.07
C THR A 30 13.37 2.01 -2.49
N ALA A 31 13.46 0.72 -2.83
CA ALA A 31 14.70 0.08 -3.26
C ALA A 31 15.24 0.73 -4.56
N THR A 32 14.39 0.93 -5.57
CA THR A 32 14.75 1.57 -6.83
C THR A 32 15.19 3.02 -6.60
N SER A 33 14.49 3.77 -5.75
CA SER A 33 14.89 5.15 -5.41
C SER A 33 16.25 5.21 -4.73
N LEU A 34 16.58 4.24 -3.88
CA LEU A 34 17.90 4.13 -3.26
C LEU A 34 18.99 3.82 -4.29
N VAL A 35 18.74 2.85 -5.19
CA VAL A 35 19.70 2.49 -6.24
C VAL A 35 19.98 3.68 -7.16
N ILE A 36 18.93 4.38 -7.62
CA ILE A 36 19.08 5.59 -8.44
C ILE A 36 19.85 6.66 -7.65
N GLY A 37 19.52 6.87 -6.38
CA GLY A 37 20.23 7.86 -5.56
C GLY A 37 21.72 7.57 -5.39
N PHE A 38 22.11 6.31 -5.26
CA PHE A 38 23.52 5.92 -5.25
C PHE A 38 24.21 6.16 -6.60
N VAL A 39 23.53 5.92 -7.72
CA VAL A 39 24.10 6.13 -9.07
C VAL A 39 24.24 7.62 -9.41
N ASP A 40 23.25 8.44 -9.05
CA ASP A 40 23.17 9.87 -9.38
C ASP A 40 23.78 10.80 -8.31
N ASN A 41 24.57 10.27 -7.37
CA ASN A 41 25.15 11.03 -6.25
C ASN A 41 24.13 11.87 -5.48
N TRP A 42 22.94 11.33 -5.27
CA TRP A 42 21.84 11.97 -4.56
C TRP A 42 21.30 13.27 -5.20
N GLN A 43 21.66 13.59 -6.45
CA GLN A 43 21.09 14.72 -7.18
C GLN A 43 19.71 14.37 -7.73
N GLY A 44 18.70 15.23 -7.49
CA GLY A 44 17.35 15.05 -8.02
C GLY A 44 16.53 13.90 -7.40
N VAL A 45 17.02 13.23 -6.35
CA VAL A 45 16.39 12.02 -5.80
C VAL A 45 15.08 12.30 -5.04
N LEU A 46 14.83 13.57 -4.71
CA LEU A 46 13.63 14.01 -4.00
C LEU A 46 12.34 13.48 -4.66
N SER A 47 12.25 13.55 -5.99
CA SER A 47 11.07 13.12 -6.74
C SER A 47 10.82 11.61 -6.62
N TYR A 48 11.88 10.79 -6.62
CA TYR A 48 11.77 9.34 -6.48
C TYR A 48 11.40 8.94 -5.04
N PHE A 49 11.95 9.64 -4.04
CA PHE A 49 11.57 9.45 -2.64
C PHE A 49 10.14 9.87 -2.36
N LEU A 50 9.65 10.96 -2.98
CA LEU A 50 8.24 11.37 -2.91
C LEU A 50 7.32 10.30 -3.48
N LEU A 51 7.68 9.72 -4.63
CA LEU A 51 6.90 8.64 -5.25
C LEU A 51 6.83 7.40 -4.34
N SER A 52 7.98 7.03 -3.76
CA SER A 52 8.07 5.96 -2.77
C SER A 52 7.24 6.26 -1.52
N GLY A 53 7.33 7.49 -0.98
CA GLY A 53 6.56 7.94 0.17
C GLY A 53 5.05 7.90 -0.08
N LEU A 54 4.59 8.27 -1.27
CA LEU A 54 3.19 8.15 -1.68
C LEU A 54 2.73 6.68 -1.72
N ALA A 55 3.56 5.77 -2.26
CA ALA A 55 3.25 4.35 -2.25
C ALA A 55 3.10 3.79 -0.82
N TRP A 56 3.98 4.21 0.10
CA TRP A 56 3.86 3.92 1.53
C TRP A 56 2.59 4.51 2.15
N GLY A 57 2.24 5.75 1.80
CA GLY A 57 1.00 6.39 2.23
C GLY A 57 -0.25 5.60 1.83
N ILE A 58 -0.31 5.14 0.56
CA ILE A 58 -1.43 4.32 0.07
C ILE A 58 -1.48 2.97 0.79
N PHE A 59 -0.33 2.34 1.02
CA PHE A 59 -0.26 1.11 1.83
C PHE A 59 -0.82 1.32 3.24
N LEU A 60 -0.43 2.40 3.93
CA LEU A 60 -0.90 2.72 5.28
C LEU A 60 -2.40 3.01 5.33
N VAL A 61 -2.93 3.73 4.34
CA VAL A 61 -4.38 3.96 4.22
C VAL A 61 -5.12 2.63 4.07
N ARG A 62 -4.66 1.73 3.20
CA ARG A 62 -5.27 0.40 3.03
C ARG A 62 -5.20 -0.45 4.30
N ARG A 63 -4.08 -0.40 5.02
CA ARG A 63 -3.92 -1.06 6.32
C ARG A 63 -4.90 -0.50 7.35
N GLY A 64 -5.09 0.82 7.39
CA GLY A 64 -6.07 1.49 8.25
C GLY A 64 -7.51 1.07 7.93
N VAL A 65 -7.86 1.00 6.65
CA VAL A 65 -9.16 0.51 6.18
C VAL A 65 -9.40 -0.93 6.62
N ARG A 66 -8.38 -1.80 6.50
CA ARG A 66 -8.49 -3.20 6.95
C ARG A 66 -8.80 -3.29 8.45
N ILE A 67 -8.08 -2.54 9.28
CA ILE A 67 -8.28 -2.54 10.75
C ILE A 67 -9.71 -2.11 11.09
N LYS A 68 -10.23 -1.07 10.41
CA LYS A 68 -11.62 -0.63 10.61
C LYS A 68 -12.64 -1.67 10.15
N LEU A 69 -12.40 -2.32 9.01
CA LEU A 69 -13.26 -3.38 8.48
C LEU A 69 -13.29 -4.63 9.37
N ASP A 70 -12.15 -4.99 9.97
CA ASP A 70 -12.05 -6.08 10.93
C ASP A 70 -12.79 -5.73 12.23
N LYS A 71 -12.70 -4.47 12.71
CA LYS A 71 -13.39 -3.99 13.93
C LYS A 71 -14.91 -3.86 13.77
N SER A 72 -15.39 -3.48 12.58
CA SER A 72 -16.84 -3.35 12.31
C SER A 72 -17.57 -4.68 12.15
N SER A 73 -16.84 -5.80 12.16
CA SER A 73 -17.37 -7.15 11.93
C SER A 73 -17.47 -8.01 13.19
N ASN A 74 -16.91 -7.52 14.30
CA ASN A 74 -17.07 -8.08 15.65
C ASN A 74 -18.11 -7.27 16.41
#